data_AF-A0A6B0VLW9-F1
#
_entry.id   AF-A0A6B0VLW9-F1
#
_cell.length_a   1.000
_cell.length_b   1.000
_cell.length_c   1.000
_cell.angle_alpha   90.00
_cell.angle_beta   90.00
_cell.angle_gamma   90.00
#
_symmetry.space_group_name_H-M   'P 1'
#
loop_
_entity.id
_entity.type
_entity.pdbx_description
1 polymer ?
#
loop_
_entity_poly.entity_id
_entity_poly.type
_entity_poly.pdbx_seq_one_letter_code
_entity_poly.pdbx_strand_id
1 'polypeptide(L)'
;MASQLSTANDGREVSRGSSIAASAGLGVLAAAIGYLVTYVLVAGEVREVFDGEVTEWKGVAWYFYNAHMVDIETTGSFGSFGGSSTADFIAQSSSSSATLLYVVPPLVLLGIGALLAIQWNVTDIGEGVIAGVPVTIGYAVVMGLGALVAESSSEGTIFGIEAAGSIAPEFVPAIVLGGILYPLVFATAGAVLAAVVAGR
;
A
#
# COMPACT_ATOMS: atom_id res chain seq x y z
N MET A 1 -59.69 -19.56 17.39
CA MET A 1 -58.63 -19.94 16.44
C MET A 1 -58.35 -18.75 15.54
N ALA A 2 -57.33 -17.95 15.88
CA ALA A 2 -56.77 -16.93 15.02
C ALA A 2 -55.29 -16.82 15.39
N SER A 3 -54.43 -17.47 14.61
CA SER A 3 -52.98 -17.30 14.69
C SER A 3 -52.43 -17.30 13.27
N GLN A 4 -51.33 -16.58 13.09
CA GLN A 4 -50.49 -16.47 11.89
C GLN A 4 -50.87 -15.32 10.95
N LEU A 5 -50.07 -14.26 10.98
CA LEU A 5 -49.07 -14.00 9.93
C LEU A 5 -48.23 -12.78 10.33
N SER A 6 -47.24 -13.02 11.19
CA SER A 6 -46.06 -12.14 11.27
C SER A 6 -45.22 -12.45 10.04
N THR A 7 -45.38 -11.65 8.98
CA THR A 7 -44.54 -11.71 7.78
C THR A 7 -43.95 -10.33 7.58
N ALA A 8 -42.64 -10.24 7.79
CA ALA A 8 -41.70 -9.34 7.12
C ALA A 8 -40.54 -8.98 8.05
N ASN A 9 -39.60 -9.90 8.26
CA ASN A 9 -38.23 -9.48 8.59
C ASN A 9 -37.13 -10.42 8.09
N ASP A 10 -37.41 -11.28 7.11
CA ASP A 10 -36.54 -12.42 6.77
C ASP A 10 -35.74 -12.21 5.48
N GLY A 11 -35.08 -11.07 5.29
CA GLY A 11 -34.41 -10.80 4.01
C GLY A 11 -33.34 -9.71 3.92
N ARG A 12 -32.81 -9.15 5.02
CA ARG A 12 -31.76 -8.11 4.94
C ARG A 12 -30.56 -8.33 5.87
N GLU A 13 -30.14 -9.58 6.03
CA GLU A 13 -28.82 -9.88 6.58
C GLU A 13 -27.97 -10.55 5.51
N VAL A 14 -27.66 -9.82 4.43
CA VAL A 14 -26.39 -10.10 3.76
C VAL A 14 -25.33 -9.84 4.83
N SER A 15 -24.80 -10.92 5.41
CA SER A 15 -23.93 -10.89 6.59
C SER A 15 -22.91 -9.78 6.45
N ARG A 16 -22.95 -8.77 7.34
CA ARG A 16 -22.08 -7.58 7.28
C ARG A 16 -20.60 -7.96 7.11
N GLY A 17 -20.21 -9.13 7.61
CA GLY A 17 -18.86 -9.69 7.44
C GLY A 17 -18.48 -9.99 5.98
N SER A 18 -19.41 -10.43 5.14
CA SER A 18 -19.16 -10.68 3.71
C SER A 18 -18.91 -9.37 2.96
N SER A 19 -19.67 -8.31 3.25
CA SER A 19 -19.47 -6.99 2.65
C SER A 19 -18.15 -6.34 3.07
N ILE A 20 -17.76 -6.47 4.34
CA ILE A 20 -16.47 -5.94 4.84
C ILE A 20 -15.31 -6.71 4.21
N ALA A 21 -15.37 -8.04 4.17
CA ALA A 21 -14.32 -8.86 3.55
C ALA A 21 -14.15 -8.57 2.04
N ALA A 22 -15.26 -8.42 1.30
CA ALA A 22 -15.23 -8.06 -0.11
C ALA A 22 -14.57 -6.68 -0.34
N SER A 23 -14.85 -5.72 0.54
CA SER A 23 -14.29 -4.36 0.43
C SER A 23 -12.82 -4.25 0.88
N ALA A 24 -12.37 -5.08 1.83
CA ALA A 24 -10.94 -5.21 2.15
C ALA A 24 -10.14 -5.79 0.96
N GLY A 25 -10.74 -6.69 0.19
CA GLY A 25 -10.15 -7.21 -1.05
C GLY A 25 -9.81 -6.13 -2.08
N LEU A 26 -10.56 -5.02 -2.12
CA LEU A 26 -10.24 -3.88 -2.98
C LEU A 26 -8.99 -3.13 -2.55
N GLY A 27 -8.69 -3.09 -1.25
CA GLY A 27 -7.41 -2.57 -0.74
C GLY A 27 -6.22 -3.40 -1.21
N VAL A 28 -6.35 -4.72 -1.14
CA VAL A 28 -5.34 -5.66 -1.64
C VAL A 28 -5.16 -5.48 -3.16
N LEU A 29 -6.26 -5.38 -3.90
CA LEU A 29 -6.23 -5.16 -5.35
C LEU A 29 -5.57 -3.81 -5.70
N ALA A 30 -5.87 -2.74 -4.97
CA ALA A 30 -5.26 -1.43 -5.16
C ALA A 30 -3.74 -1.50 -4.98
N ALA A 31 -3.27 -2.15 -3.91
CA ALA A 31 -1.84 -2.35 -3.66
C ALA A 31 -1.19 -3.18 -4.77
N ALA A 32 -1.85 -4.24 -5.22
CA ALA A 32 -1.35 -5.07 -6.32
C ALA A 32 -1.24 -4.29 -7.64
N ILE A 33 -2.26 -3.51 -8.01
CA ILE A 33 -2.23 -2.67 -9.22
C ILE A 33 -1.10 -1.63 -9.11
N GLY A 34 -1.00 -0.93 -7.96
CA GLY A 34 0.06 0.05 -7.73
C GLY A 34 1.46 -0.55 -7.82
N TYR A 35 1.67 -1.73 -7.24
CA TYR A 35 2.94 -2.46 -7.32
C TYR A 35 3.25 -2.90 -8.76
N LEU A 36 2.27 -3.44 -9.50
CA LEU A 36 2.48 -3.87 -10.88
C LEU A 36 2.85 -2.69 -11.80
N VAL A 37 2.18 -1.54 -11.64
CA VAL A 37 2.54 -0.32 -12.37
C VAL A 37 3.96 0.12 -12.01
N THR A 38 4.31 0.06 -10.72
CA THR A 38 5.66 0.38 -10.25
C THR A 38 6.70 -0.54 -10.89
N TYR A 39 6.44 -1.84 -10.91
CA TYR A 39 7.29 -2.84 -11.55
C TYR A 39 7.54 -2.50 -13.02
N VAL A 40 6.50 -2.18 -13.78
CA VAL A 40 6.63 -1.81 -15.19
C VAL A 40 7.48 -0.55 -15.38
N LEU A 41 7.39 0.42 -14.48
CA LEU A 41 8.08 1.69 -14.59
C LEU A 41 9.56 1.63 -14.21
N VAL A 42 9.94 0.83 -13.21
CA VAL A 42 11.30 0.88 -12.63
C VAL A 42 12.08 -0.44 -12.65
N ALA A 43 11.52 -1.56 -13.11
CA ALA A 43 12.27 -2.83 -13.12
C ALA A 43 13.59 -2.77 -13.91
N GLY A 44 13.64 -1.97 -14.99
CA GLY A 44 14.89 -1.77 -15.74
C GLY A 44 15.95 -1.02 -14.94
N GLU A 45 15.54 0.03 -14.23
CA GLU A 45 16.41 0.84 -13.39
C GLU A 45 16.90 0.05 -12.16
N VAL A 46 16.01 -0.74 -11.54
CA VAL A 46 16.39 -1.63 -10.42
C VAL A 46 17.50 -2.61 -10.86
N ARG A 47 17.41 -3.17 -12.07
CA ARG A 47 18.47 -4.04 -12.60
C ARG A 47 19.80 -3.33 -12.78
N GLU A 48 19.77 -2.09 -13.23
CA GLU A 48 20.97 -1.27 -13.43
C GLU A 48 21.60 -0.83 -12.10
N VAL A 49 20.79 -0.40 -11.14
CA VAL A 49 21.25 0.13 -9.85
C VAL A 49 21.82 -0.96 -8.95
N PHE A 50 21.20 -2.14 -8.92
CA PHE A 50 21.57 -3.20 -7.97
C PHE A 50 22.40 -4.32 -8.58
N ASP A 51 22.68 -4.31 -9.90
CA ASP A 51 23.51 -5.29 -10.64
C ASP A 51 23.31 -6.77 -10.23
N GLY A 52 22.08 -7.15 -9.87
CA GLY A 52 21.72 -8.49 -9.42
C GLY A 52 22.12 -8.85 -7.98
N GLU A 53 22.75 -7.96 -7.22
CA GLU A 53 23.04 -8.14 -5.78
C GLU A 53 21.76 -8.22 -4.94
N VAL A 54 20.71 -7.53 -5.38
CA VAL A 54 19.37 -7.55 -4.79
C VAL A 54 18.39 -8.18 -5.78
N THR A 55 17.51 -9.05 -5.28
CA THR A 55 16.43 -9.61 -6.10
C THR A 55 15.53 -8.49 -6.63
N GLU A 56 15.30 -8.46 -7.95
CA GLU A 56 14.60 -7.36 -8.64
C GLU A 56 13.28 -6.94 -7.96
N TRP A 57 12.44 -7.90 -7.56
CA TRP A 57 11.15 -7.59 -6.94
C TRP A 57 11.26 -6.86 -5.59
N LYS A 58 12.35 -7.06 -4.83
CA LYS A 58 12.62 -6.34 -3.58
C LYS A 58 13.01 -4.89 -3.86
N GLY A 59 13.91 -4.68 -4.82
CA GLY A 59 14.25 -3.33 -5.29
C GLY A 59 13.02 -2.57 -5.78
N VAL A 60 12.17 -3.21 -6.59
CA VAL A 60 10.88 -2.62 -7.02
C VAL A 60 9.97 -2.32 -5.82
N ALA A 61 9.90 -3.22 -4.83
CA ALA A 61 9.12 -2.97 -3.62
C ALA A 61 9.60 -1.72 -2.88
N TRP A 62 10.91 -1.50 -2.77
CA TRP A 62 11.47 -0.31 -2.13
C TRP A 62 11.07 0.98 -2.85
N TYR A 63 11.07 1.01 -4.19
CA TYR A 63 10.51 2.14 -4.94
C TYR A 63 9.01 2.34 -4.67
N PHE A 64 8.25 1.24 -4.55
CA PHE A 64 6.84 1.32 -4.19
C PHE A 64 6.62 1.89 -2.78
N TYR A 65 7.48 1.58 -1.80
CA TYR A 65 7.44 2.21 -0.47
C TYR A 65 7.79 3.69 -0.50
N ASN A 66 8.83 4.10 -1.23
CA ASN A 66 9.18 5.52 -1.40
C ASN A 66 8.04 6.33 -2.04
N ALA A 67 7.26 5.71 -2.95
CA ALA A 67 6.06 6.34 -3.53
C ALA A 67 4.98 6.69 -2.48
N HIS A 68 5.05 6.07 -1.30
CA HIS A 68 4.20 6.33 -0.13
C HIS A 68 4.87 7.19 0.94
N MET A 69 6.00 7.84 0.61
CA MET A 69 6.83 8.60 1.55
C MET A 69 7.35 7.72 2.71
N VAL A 70 7.63 6.45 2.42
CA VAL A 70 8.24 5.51 3.36
C VAL A 70 9.68 5.32 2.95
N ASP A 71 10.59 5.82 3.79
CA ASP A 71 12.02 5.71 3.58
C ASP A 71 12.49 4.26 3.67
N ILE A 72 13.61 3.98 3.01
CA ILE A 72 14.31 2.70 3.08
C ILE A 72 15.47 2.83 4.04
N GLU A 73 15.41 2.09 5.14
CA GLU A 73 16.46 2.02 6.13
C GLU A 73 17.54 1.02 5.69
N THR A 74 18.79 1.47 5.73
CA THR A 74 19.98 0.65 5.57
C THR A 74 20.73 0.63 6.89
N THR A 75 20.92 -0.56 7.44
CA THR A 75 21.69 -0.81 8.65
C THR A 75 22.95 -1.61 8.31
N GLY A 76 24.04 -1.34 9.02
CA GLY A 76 25.29 -2.07 8.85
C GLY A 76 26.07 -2.14 10.15
N SER A 77 26.73 -3.27 10.40
CA SER A 77 27.61 -3.48 11.54
C SER A 77 28.90 -4.18 11.15
N PHE A 78 29.98 -3.85 11.86
CA PHE A 78 31.30 -4.45 11.75
C PHE A 78 31.91 -4.58 13.14
N GLY A 79 31.91 -5.80 13.67
CA GLY A 79 32.26 -6.06 15.07
C GLY A 79 31.33 -5.28 16.02
N SER A 80 31.92 -4.46 16.90
CA SER A 80 31.15 -3.62 17.85
C SER A 80 30.70 -2.27 17.29
N PHE A 81 31.06 -1.93 16.05
CA PHE A 81 30.65 -0.69 15.41
C PHE A 81 29.43 -0.94 14.54
N GLY A 82 28.45 -0.05 14.59
CA GLY A 82 27.26 -0.12 13.74
C GLY A 82 26.70 1.26 13.43
N GLY A 83 25.88 1.32 12.41
CA GLY A 83 25.19 2.54 11.99
C GLY A 83 23.95 2.25 11.16
N SER A 84 23.11 3.26 11.02
CA SER A 84 21.95 3.25 10.14
C SER A 84 21.88 4.54 9.32
N SER A 85 21.23 4.46 8.17
CA SER A 85 20.95 5.58 7.27
C SER A 85 19.66 5.29 6.52
N THR A 86 19.01 6.33 6.00
CA THR A 86 17.81 6.19 5.17
C THR A 86 18.03 6.69 3.75
N ALA A 87 17.25 6.15 2.82
CA ALA A 87 17.32 6.46 1.41
C ALA A 87 15.92 6.53 0.79
N ASP A 88 15.67 7.57 -0.02
CA ASP A 88 14.57 7.61 -0.99
C ASP A 88 15.15 7.34 -2.38
N PHE A 89 14.82 6.18 -2.96
CA PHE A 89 15.31 5.78 -4.28
C PHE A 89 14.66 6.56 -5.43
N ILE A 90 13.42 7.05 -5.27
CA ILE A 90 12.79 7.91 -6.28
C ILE A 90 13.51 9.26 -6.31
N ALA A 91 13.82 9.83 -5.15
CA ALA A 91 14.52 11.11 -5.05
C ALA A 91 15.97 11.03 -5.55
N GLN A 92 16.63 9.88 -5.40
CA GLN A 92 17.98 9.63 -5.89
C GLN A 92 18.03 9.23 -7.37
N SER A 93 16.90 8.82 -7.94
CA SER A 93 16.79 8.46 -9.34
C SER A 93 16.86 9.68 -10.25
N SER A 94 17.59 9.57 -11.36
CA SER A 94 17.55 10.53 -12.47
C SER A 94 16.45 10.23 -13.51
N SER A 95 15.68 9.15 -13.31
CA SER A 95 14.68 8.67 -14.25
C SER A 95 13.35 9.38 -14.08
N SER A 96 12.82 9.94 -15.18
CA SER A 96 11.47 10.50 -15.17
C SER A 96 10.40 9.44 -14.85
N SER A 97 10.65 8.18 -15.21
CA SER A 97 9.72 7.07 -14.89
C SER A 97 9.63 6.82 -13.39
N ALA A 98 10.74 6.96 -12.65
CA ALA A 98 10.72 6.85 -11.20
C ALA A 98 9.93 8.02 -10.57
N THR A 99 10.08 9.25 -11.07
CA THR A 99 9.32 10.40 -10.58
C THR A 99 7.80 10.23 -10.74
N LEU A 100 7.34 9.55 -11.79
CA LEU A 100 5.92 9.24 -11.97
C LEU A 100 5.34 8.39 -10.82
N LEU A 101 6.16 7.67 -10.07
CA LEU A 101 5.69 6.84 -8.96
C LEU A 101 5.03 7.66 -7.86
N TYR A 102 5.41 8.93 -7.65
CA TYR A 102 4.73 9.77 -6.64
C TYR A 102 3.24 9.98 -6.91
N VAL A 103 2.79 9.84 -8.16
CA VAL A 103 1.36 9.97 -8.52
C VAL A 103 0.65 8.63 -8.67
N VAL A 104 1.37 7.52 -8.79
CA VAL A 104 0.77 6.20 -9.03
C VAL A 104 -0.13 5.75 -7.86
N PRO A 105 0.34 5.65 -6.60
CA PRO A 105 -0.53 5.24 -5.50
C PRO A 105 -1.74 6.18 -5.30
N PRO A 106 -1.58 7.52 -5.30
CA PRO A 106 -2.72 8.44 -5.23
C PRO A 106 -3.79 8.17 -6.29
N LEU A 107 -3.40 8.00 -7.56
CA LEU A 107 -4.36 7.81 -8.65
C LEU A 107 -5.08 6.46 -8.56
N VAL A 108 -4.36 5.39 -8.21
CA VAL A 108 -4.96 4.06 -8.04
C VAL A 108 -5.95 4.08 -6.87
N LEU A 109 -5.57 4.66 -5.73
CA LEU A 109 -6.43 4.74 -4.54
C LEU A 109 -7.65 5.63 -4.79
N LEU A 110 -7.49 6.79 -5.42
CA LEU A 110 -8.59 7.66 -5.86
C LEU A 110 -9.57 6.88 -6.75
N GLY A 111 -9.06 6.13 -7.73
CA GLY A 111 -9.87 5.33 -8.64
C GLY A 111 -10.67 4.26 -7.89
N ILE A 112 -10.02 3.50 -7.01
CA ILE A 112 -10.67 2.43 -6.22
C ILE A 112 -11.74 3.01 -5.28
N GLY A 113 -11.45 4.14 -4.63
CA GLY A 113 -12.42 4.85 -3.80
C GLY A 113 -13.66 5.32 -4.57
N ALA A 114 -13.44 5.92 -5.75
CA ALA A 114 -14.52 6.36 -6.63
C ALA A 114 -15.38 5.18 -7.11
N LEU A 115 -14.74 4.08 -7.52
CA LEU A 115 -15.44 2.86 -7.94
C LEU A 115 -16.34 2.31 -6.81
N LEU A 116 -15.85 2.34 -5.58
CA LEU A 116 -16.61 1.86 -4.42
C LEU A 116 -17.83 2.75 -4.13
N ALA A 117 -17.66 4.07 -4.19
CA ALA A 117 -18.77 5.01 -4.03
C ALA A 117 -19.85 4.82 -5.10
N ILE A 118 -19.45 4.62 -6.37
CA ILE A 118 -20.38 4.33 -7.48
C ILE A 118 -21.12 3.01 -7.21
N GLN A 119 -20.40 1.95 -6.84
CA GLN A 119 -20.98 0.64 -6.58
C GLN A 119 -22.00 0.66 -5.42
N TRP A 120 -21.78 1.53 -4.44
CA TRP A 120 -22.67 1.69 -3.29
C TRP A 120 -23.74 2.78 -3.48
N ASN A 121 -23.79 3.43 -4.65
CA ASN A 121 -24.70 4.55 -4.94
C ASN A 121 -24.60 5.69 -3.90
N VAL A 122 -23.39 5.97 -3.45
CA VAL A 122 -23.11 7.06 -2.51
C VAL A 122 -23.39 8.39 -3.20
N THR A 123 -24.25 9.21 -2.60
CA THR A 123 -24.63 10.53 -3.13
C THR A 123 -24.38 11.67 -2.14
N ASP A 124 -24.03 11.35 -0.90
CA ASP A 124 -23.68 12.30 0.15
C ASP A 124 -22.19 12.23 0.52
N ILE A 125 -21.63 13.37 0.94
CA ILE A 125 -20.22 13.49 1.34
C ILE A 125 -19.92 12.64 2.58
N GLY A 126 -20.81 12.61 3.57
CA GLY A 126 -20.63 11.85 4.80
C GLY A 126 -20.56 10.34 4.55
N GLU A 127 -21.40 9.84 3.64
CA GLU A 127 -21.32 8.44 3.18
C GLU A 127 -20.04 8.15 2.38
N GLY A 128 -19.58 9.12 1.57
CA GLY A 128 -18.31 9.03 0.84
C GLY A 128 -17.09 8.89 1.76
N VAL A 129 -17.11 9.56 2.91
CA VAL A 129 -16.05 9.42 3.93
C VAL A 129 -15.98 7.99 4.46
N ILE A 130 -17.12 7.35 4.70
CA ILE A 130 -17.18 5.98 5.24
C ILE A 130 -16.75 4.96 4.17
N ALA A 131 -17.01 5.25 2.89
CA ALA A 131 -16.71 4.32 1.80
C ALA A 131 -15.21 4.03 1.62
N GLY A 132 -14.30 4.97 1.91
CA GLY A 132 -12.86 4.76 1.77
C GLY A 132 -12.23 3.86 2.85
N VAL A 133 -12.90 3.68 4.00
CA VAL A 133 -12.31 3.01 5.18
C VAL A 133 -11.94 1.55 4.92
N PRO A 134 -12.78 0.70 4.31
CA PRO A 134 -12.46 -0.71 4.18
C PRO A 134 -11.27 -0.99 3.23
N VAL A 135 -11.04 -0.13 2.24
CA VAL A 135 -9.86 -0.19 1.35
C VAL A 135 -8.58 -0.08 2.19
N THR A 136 -8.58 0.78 3.20
CA THR A 136 -7.44 0.99 4.11
C THR A 136 -7.06 -0.28 4.85
N ILE A 137 -8.04 -1.10 5.28
CA ILE A 137 -7.76 -2.33 6.04
C ILE A 137 -6.96 -3.32 5.19
N GLY A 138 -7.40 -3.59 3.97
CA GLY A 138 -6.69 -4.51 3.07
C GLY A 138 -5.32 -3.97 2.65
N TYR A 139 -5.23 -2.67 2.39
CA TYR A 139 -3.98 -2.02 2.00
C TYR A 139 -2.95 -2.05 3.13
N ALA A 140 -3.36 -1.80 4.38
CA ALA A 140 -2.49 -1.84 5.55
C ALA A 140 -1.85 -3.21 5.77
N VAL A 141 -2.63 -4.28 5.58
CA VAL A 141 -2.11 -5.66 5.67
C VAL A 141 -1.05 -5.92 4.61
N VAL A 142 -1.28 -5.49 3.37
CA VAL A 142 -0.30 -5.64 2.28
C VAL A 142 0.96 -4.83 2.56
N MET A 143 0.83 -3.57 2.98
CA MET A 143 1.98 -2.71 3.28
C MET A 143 2.79 -3.19 4.48
N GLY A 144 2.15 -3.74 5.52
CA GLY A 144 2.85 -4.32 6.66
C GLY A 144 3.60 -5.61 6.30
N LEU A 145 2.93 -6.56 5.65
CA LEU A 145 3.56 -7.83 5.24
C LEU A 145 4.62 -7.62 4.16
N GLY A 146 4.38 -6.71 3.22
CA GLY A 146 5.32 -6.36 2.18
C GLY A 146 6.63 -5.81 2.74
N ALA A 147 6.59 -5.04 3.83
CA ALA A 147 7.78 -4.41 4.40
C ALA A 147 8.71 -5.48 5.01
N LEU A 148 8.12 -6.48 5.68
CA LEU A 148 8.85 -7.62 6.21
C LEU A 148 9.44 -8.50 5.11
N VAL A 149 8.67 -8.75 4.05
CA VAL A 149 9.10 -9.62 2.95
C VAL A 149 10.13 -8.94 2.05
N ALA A 150 10.05 -7.61 1.91
CA ALA A 150 10.98 -6.80 1.13
C ALA A 150 12.32 -6.54 1.83
N GLU A 151 12.49 -6.94 3.10
CA GLU A 151 13.79 -6.88 3.77
C GLU A 151 14.84 -7.72 3.03
N SER A 152 16.03 -7.17 2.85
CA SER A 152 17.19 -7.87 2.31
C SER A 152 18.37 -7.75 3.27
N SER A 153 18.74 -8.87 3.89
CA SER A 153 19.83 -8.95 4.87
C SER A 153 21.02 -9.73 4.32
N SER A 154 22.22 -9.37 4.73
CA SER A 154 23.48 -10.03 4.39
C SER A 154 24.36 -10.17 5.63
N GLU A 155 24.93 -11.35 5.82
CA GLU A 155 25.84 -11.63 6.94
C GLU A 155 27.14 -12.20 6.38
N GLY A 156 28.27 -11.84 7.00
CA GLY A 156 29.58 -12.27 6.56
C GLY A 156 30.66 -12.11 7.64
N THR A 157 31.87 -12.53 7.29
CA THR A 157 33.03 -12.38 8.16
C THR A 157 34.20 -11.87 7.33
N ILE A 158 34.79 -10.75 7.73
CA ILE A 158 35.92 -10.13 7.06
C ILE A 158 37.05 -10.00 8.08
N PHE A 159 38.22 -10.58 7.79
CA PHE A 159 39.38 -10.63 8.69
C PHE A 159 39.08 -11.20 10.10
N GLY A 160 38.13 -12.13 10.20
CA GLY A 160 37.72 -12.75 11.48
C GLY A 160 36.78 -11.90 12.32
N ILE A 161 36.27 -10.79 11.77
CA ILE A 161 35.30 -9.91 12.40
C ILE A 161 33.95 -10.08 11.70
N GLU A 162 32.89 -10.26 12.49
CA GLU A 162 31.51 -10.37 11.99
C GLU A 162 31.06 -9.06 11.35
N ALA A 163 30.43 -9.17 10.19
CA ALA A 163 29.83 -8.08 9.46
C ALA A 163 28.38 -8.44 9.12
N ALA A 164 27.45 -7.55 9.38
CA ALA A 164 26.06 -7.72 9.00
C ALA A 164 25.51 -6.45 8.38
N GLY A 165 24.53 -6.58 7.49
CA GLY A 165 23.81 -5.48 6.89
C GLY A 165 22.38 -5.86 6.58
N SER A 166 21.47 -4.90 6.63
CA SER A 166 20.08 -5.07 6.21
C SER A 166 19.57 -3.82 5.52
N ILE A 167 18.79 -4.00 4.47
CA ILE A 167 18.09 -2.95 3.74
C ILE A 167 16.60 -3.31 3.75
N ALA A 168 15.76 -2.44 4.30
CA ALA A 168 14.32 -2.66 4.40
C ALA A 168 13.54 -1.34 4.41
N PRO A 169 12.27 -1.34 4.01
CA PRO A 169 11.38 -0.21 4.30
C PRO A 169 11.28 0.01 5.81
N GLU A 170 11.27 1.26 6.26
CA GLU A 170 11.01 1.55 7.68
C GLU A 170 9.63 1.00 8.08
N PHE A 171 9.61 0.05 9.01
CA PHE A 171 8.42 -0.75 9.28
C PHE A 171 7.24 0.05 9.84
N VAL A 172 7.52 1.01 10.74
CA VAL A 172 6.47 1.85 11.33
C VAL A 172 5.85 2.79 10.29
N PRO A 173 6.64 3.57 9.51
CA PRO A 173 6.12 4.33 8.37
C PRO A 173 5.42 3.47 7.32
N ALA A 174 5.91 2.27 7.01
CA ALA A 174 5.26 1.35 6.09
C ALA A 174 3.81 1.07 6.48
N ILE A 175 3.54 0.82 7.77
CA ILE A 175 2.18 0.59 8.28
C ILE A 175 1.41 1.89 8.38
N VAL A 176 1.97 2.92 9.03
CA VAL A 176 1.23 4.14 9.38
C VAL A 176 1.05 5.03 8.16
N LEU A 177 2.13 5.41 7.50
CA LEU A 177 2.08 6.29 6.32
C LEU A 177 1.53 5.54 5.11
N GLY A 178 2.20 4.46 4.72
CA GLY A 178 1.86 3.72 3.52
C GLY A 178 0.57 2.89 3.65
N GLY A 179 0.41 2.21 4.77
CA GLY A 179 -0.70 1.29 5.00
C GLY A 179 -2.00 1.95 5.46
N ILE A 180 -1.93 3.04 6.23
CA ILE A 180 -3.12 3.66 6.84
C ILE A 180 -3.39 5.03 6.23
N LEU A 181 -2.47 5.98 6.36
CA LEU A 181 -2.74 7.38 5.99
C LEU A 181 -2.93 7.56 4.49
N TYR A 182 -2.06 6.98 3.65
CA TYR A 182 -2.18 7.07 2.20
C TYR A 182 -3.53 6.56 1.67
N PRO A 183 -3.91 5.29 1.88
CA PRO A 183 -5.18 4.79 1.39
C PRO A 183 -6.36 5.50 2.04
N LEU A 184 -6.30 5.84 3.32
CA LEU A 184 -7.39 6.56 3.98
C LEU A 184 -7.64 7.93 3.33
N VAL A 185 -6.59 8.67 3.00
CA VAL A 185 -6.72 9.99 2.35
C VAL A 185 -7.21 9.84 0.92
N PHE A 186 -6.51 9.05 0.09
CA PHE A 186 -6.77 9.04 -1.34
C PHE A 186 -8.00 8.21 -1.71
N ALA A 187 -8.27 7.06 -1.07
CA ALA A 187 -9.48 6.30 -1.35
C ALA A 187 -10.73 7.06 -0.87
N THR A 188 -10.67 7.69 0.30
CA THR A 188 -11.78 8.56 0.77
C THR A 188 -11.99 9.75 -0.16
N ALA A 189 -10.92 10.43 -0.58
CA ALA A 189 -11.04 11.53 -1.52
C ALA A 189 -11.70 11.10 -2.83
N GLY A 190 -11.35 9.92 -3.36
CA GLY A 190 -11.96 9.35 -4.56
C GLY A 190 -13.45 9.09 -4.39
N ALA A 191 -13.83 8.50 -3.26
CA ALA A 191 -15.22 8.23 -2.92
C ALA A 191 -16.05 9.52 -2.79
N VAL A 192 -15.50 10.54 -2.10
CA VAL A 192 -16.15 11.85 -1.94
C VAL A 192 -16.30 12.56 -3.28
N LEU A 193 -15.28 12.55 -4.14
CA LEU A 193 -15.37 13.15 -5.47
C LEU A 193 -16.47 12.49 -6.32
N ALA A 194 -16.58 11.16 -6.29
CA ALA A 194 -17.65 10.45 -6.98
C ALA A 194 -19.03 10.81 -6.43
N ALA A 195 -19.19 10.90 -5.11
CA ALA A 195 -20.44 11.29 -4.47
C ALA A 195 -20.89 12.70 -4.88
N VAL A 196 -19.96 13.66 -4.88
CA VAL A 196 -20.23 15.05 -5.30
C VAL A 196 -20.65 15.11 -6.77
N VAL A 197 -20.08 14.28 -7.64
CA VAL A 197 -20.46 14.23 -9.05
C VAL A 197 -21.84 13.59 -9.22
N ALA A 198 -22.17 12.55 -8.46
CA ALA A 198 -23.43 11.82 -8.54
C ALA A 198 -24.61 12.57 -7.89
N GLY A 199 -24.37 13.42 -6.89
CA GLY A 199 -25.39 14.22 -6.21
C GLY A 199 -25.83 15.49 -6.94
N ARG A 200 -25.26 15.77 -8.13
CA ARG A 200 -25.64 16.90 -9.00
C ARG A 200 -26.72 16.49 -9.99
#